data_AF-A0A7C3HGS7-F1
#
_entry.id   AF-A0A7C3HGS7-F1
#
_cell.length_a   1.000
_cell.length_b   1.000
_cell.length_c   1.000
_cell.angle_alpha   90.00
_cell.angle_beta   90.00
_cell.angle_gamma   90.00
#
_symmetry.space_group_name_H-M   'P 1'
#
loop_
_entity.id
_entity.type
_entity.pdbx_description
1 polymer ?
#
loop_
_entity_poly.entity_id
_entity_poly.type
_entity_poly.pdbx_seq_one_letter_code
_entity_poly.pdbx_strand_id
1 'polypeptide(L)'
;MKTQTQLLAATLVAVFSLVPARGQNFDCGSNGSLGALNVTEADVTVDLPPDGRLHYTTVNVAAGRTLRFNRNALNTPVYLLAQGDVVINGTVDVSGQQAPGNPPIGGAGGPGGFDGGKPGFGPEFPPGDGYGPGAGGGGERGGHGASAGGGGYGRPGGGADSNFKGKAYGSPLLIPLMGGSGGGGDTGTPGSGGGGGGGAILVASNTRIIVNSGGRLVAEGGIWRGSSHNAGSGGAVRLLAPRVEGQGTVRASGGGSGGGDGRIRVDCFDKTSLRLDFQPRDLTTVGANMFVEPPVVPRLDIVNAAGTDIPLGTGNTVRIQLPFGSDTNCTVTLRAQDFNAEVPVQLVLTPDSGPRTIIETNLVNTADQNPATLVVPITLPVNNLVTIQAWTR
;
A
#
# COMPACT_ATOMS: atom_id res chain seq x y z
N MET A 1 18.99 -8.28 81.25
CA MET A 1 18.32 -7.09 80.73
C MET A 1 19.13 -6.51 79.58
N LYS A 2 18.55 -6.58 78.36
CA LYS A 2 18.82 -5.86 77.11
C LYS A 2 20.27 -5.45 76.79
N THR A 3 20.91 -6.20 75.90
CA THR A 3 22.05 -5.75 75.07
C THR A 3 21.53 -4.80 73.98
N GLN A 4 22.09 -3.58 73.94
CA GLN A 4 21.83 -2.58 72.90
C GLN A 4 22.60 -2.92 71.62
N THR A 5 21.90 -3.10 70.51
CA THR A 5 22.48 -3.22 69.17
C THR A 5 22.50 -1.81 68.54
N GLN A 6 23.68 -1.23 68.35
CA GLN A 6 23.84 0.02 67.60
C GLN A 6 23.81 -0.29 66.10
N LEU A 7 22.81 0.25 65.38
CA LEU A 7 22.80 0.29 63.92
C LEU A 7 23.72 1.42 63.43
N LEU A 8 24.79 1.08 62.71
CA LEU A 8 25.50 2.03 61.85
C LEU A 8 24.72 2.16 60.53
N ALA A 9 24.20 3.35 60.25
CA ALA A 9 23.64 3.70 58.95
C ALA A 9 24.78 4.07 57.99
N ALA A 10 25.02 3.25 56.97
CA ALA A 10 25.93 3.56 55.88
C ALA A 10 25.14 4.25 54.75
N THR A 11 25.35 5.55 54.60
CA THR A 11 24.76 6.35 53.51
C THR A 11 25.55 6.10 52.23
N LEU A 12 24.99 5.31 51.31
CA LEU A 12 25.55 5.07 49.99
C LEU A 12 25.20 6.25 49.07
N VAL A 13 26.17 7.16 48.82
CA VAL A 13 26.04 8.21 47.81
C VAL A 13 26.28 7.59 46.44
N ALA A 14 25.21 7.34 45.70
CA ALA A 14 25.27 6.91 44.30
C ALA A 14 25.62 8.10 43.41
N VAL A 15 26.88 8.18 42.98
CA VAL A 15 27.33 9.09 41.92
C VAL A 15 26.77 8.56 40.59
N PHE A 16 25.66 9.14 40.12
CA PHE A 16 25.21 8.95 38.75
C PHE A 16 26.17 9.68 37.82
N SER A 17 27.05 8.93 37.16
CA SER A 17 27.77 9.42 35.99
C SER A 17 26.75 9.70 34.88
N LEU A 18 26.64 10.95 34.47
CA LEU A 18 25.99 11.38 33.23
C LEU A 18 26.78 10.80 32.05
N VAL A 19 26.48 9.55 31.68
CA VAL A 19 26.82 9.06 30.36
C VAL A 19 25.92 9.82 29.39
N PRO A 20 26.46 10.61 28.44
CA PRO A 20 25.64 11.20 27.40
C PRO A 20 24.97 10.05 26.66
N ALA A 21 23.64 10.03 26.68
CA ALA A 21 22.86 9.10 25.88
C ALA A 21 23.25 9.35 24.42
N ARG A 22 24.08 8.47 23.83
CA ARG A 22 24.23 8.41 22.38
C ARG A 22 22.85 8.09 21.85
N GLY A 23 22.20 9.07 21.22
CA GLY A 23 20.94 8.86 20.51
C GLY A 23 21.10 7.64 19.62
N GLN A 24 20.11 6.76 19.58
CA GLN A 24 20.10 5.65 18.65
C GLN A 24 20.33 6.24 17.25
N ASN A 25 21.47 5.91 16.64
CA ASN A 25 21.73 6.25 15.24
C ASN A 25 20.74 5.44 14.41
N PHE A 26 19.63 6.08 14.06
CA PHE A 26 18.72 5.55 13.06
C PHE A 26 19.37 5.70 11.67
N ASP A 27 19.35 4.63 10.89
CA ASP A 27 19.72 4.64 9.49
C ASP A 27 18.56 4.10 8.64
N CYS A 28 18.07 4.93 7.72
CA CYS A 28 17.04 4.58 6.76
C CYS A 28 17.58 3.77 5.57
N GLY A 29 18.89 3.59 5.46
CA GLY A 29 19.52 2.83 4.38
C GLY A 29 19.67 3.61 3.07
N SER A 30 19.58 4.94 3.09
CA SER A 30 19.91 5.75 1.90
C SER A 30 21.43 5.72 1.64
N ASN A 31 21.83 5.29 0.45
CA ASN A 31 23.22 5.35 0.00
C ASN A 31 23.57 6.67 -0.72
N GLY A 32 22.61 7.58 -0.90
CA GLY A 32 22.80 8.88 -1.53
C GLY A 32 23.13 8.87 -3.02
N SER A 33 22.97 7.72 -3.71
CA SER A 33 23.37 7.55 -5.11
C SER A 33 22.65 8.49 -6.09
N LEU A 34 21.47 9.01 -5.73
CA LEU A 34 20.70 9.94 -6.54
C LEU A 34 20.99 11.42 -6.22
N GLY A 35 21.94 11.71 -5.31
CA GLY A 35 22.26 13.08 -4.92
C GLY A 35 21.10 13.78 -4.20
N ALA A 36 21.01 15.10 -4.31
CA ALA A 36 19.92 15.88 -3.72
C ALA A 36 18.73 16.01 -4.68
N LEU A 37 17.51 15.76 -4.21
CA LEU A 37 16.29 16.05 -4.97
C LEU A 37 15.76 17.44 -4.63
N ASN A 38 15.78 18.36 -5.59
CA ASN A 38 15.26 19.72 -5.45
C ASN A 38 14.15 20.00 -6.46
N VAL A 39 12.90 20.05 -5.99
CA VAL A 39 11.72 20.36 -6.80
C VAL A 39 11.35 21.82 -6.56
N THR A 40 12.04 22.74 -7.26
CA THR A 40 11.94 24.19 -7.04
C THR A 40 11.39 24.95 -8.25
N GLU A 41 11.81 24.57 -9.46
CA GLU A 41 11.53 25.33 -10.70
C GLU A 41 10.28 24.85 -11.45
N ALA A 42 9.99 23.56 -11.38
CA ALA A 42 8.85 22.92 -12.03
C ALA A 42 8.36 21.71 -11.23
N ASP A 43 7.16 21.23 -11.55
CA ASP A 43 6.70 19.93 -11.08
C ASP A 43 7.61 18.83 -11.63
N VAL A 44 7.90 17.83 -10.81
CA VAL A 44 8.79 16.71 -11.16
C VAL A 44 8.03 15.40 -11.04
N THR A 45 8.19 14.54 -12.02
CA THR A 45 7.75 13.13 -11.95
C THR A 45 8.99 12.24 -12.03
N VAL A 46 9.19 11.38 -11.04
CA VAL A 46 10.34 10.47 -10.94
C VAL A 46 9.95 9.07 -11.38
N ASP A 47 10.77 8.44 -12.22
CA ASP A 47 10.60 7.02 -12.56
C ASP A 47 11.02 6.13 -11.39
N LEU A 48 10.14 5.23 -10.97
CA LEU A 48 10.48 4.30 -9.89
C LEU A 48 11.42 3.20 -10.40
N PRO A 49 12.51 2.92 -9.67
CA PRO A 49 13.31 1.73 -9.94
C PRO A 49 12.49 0.46 -9.66
N PRO A 50 12.92 -0.72 -10.14
CA PRO A 50 12.15 -1.96 -10.00
C PRO A 50 11.76 -2.35 -8.55
N ASP A 51 12.53 -1.91 -7.56
CA ASP A 51 12.28 -2.13 -6.13
C ASP A 51 11.54 -0.97 -5.43
N GLY A 52 11.28 0.13 -6.15
CA GLY A 52 10.62 1.34 -5.65
C GLY A 52 11.48 2.20 -4.72
N ARG A 53 12.78 1.92 -4.59
CA ARG A 53 13.67 2.58 -3.62
C ARG A 53 14.51 3.69 -4.23
N LEU A 54 14.27 4.90 -3.74
CA LEU A 54 14.99 6.10 -4.15
C LEU A 54 15.93 6.55 -3.03
N HIS A 55 17.23 6.58 -3.33
CA HIS A 55 18.29 6.89 -2.36
C HIS A 55 18.88 8.29 -2.59
N TYR A 56 18.39 9.29 -1.85
CA TYR A 56 18.85 10.68 -1.93
C TYR A 56 19.73 11.07 -0.75
N THR A 57 20.54 12.12 -0.92
CA THR A 57 21.22 12.81 0.18
C THR A 57 20.24 13.67 0.95
N THR A 58 19.42 14.47 0.26
CA THR A 58 18.36 15.33 0.83
C THR A 58 17.19 15.43 -0.14
N VAL A 59 16.02 15.83 0.36
CA VAL A 59 14.84 16.09 -0.48
C VAL A 59 14.21 17.43 -0.10
N ASN A 60 13.96 18.28 -1.08
CA ASN A 60 13.25 19.54 -0.92
C ASN A 60 12.17 19.70 -2.01
N VAL A 61 10.92 19.85 -1.59
CA VAL A 61 9.79 20.16 -2.47
C VAL A 61 9.29 21.56 -2.14
N ALA A 62 9.53 22.52 -3.04
CA ALA A 62 9.20 23.92 -2.81
C ALA A 62 7.68 24.19 -2.86
N ALA A 63 7.26 25.31 -2.26
CA ALA A 63 5.87 25.72 -2.29
C ALA A 63 5.38 25.92 -3.73
N GLY A 64 4.14 25.50 -4.01
CA GLY A 64 3.56 25.56 -5.36
C GLY A 64 4.10 24.52 -6.34
N ARG A 65 4.92 23.56 -5.89
CA ARG A 65 5.43 22.46 -6.71
C ARG A 65 4.85 21.12 -6.30
N THR A 66 4.79 20.21 -7.26
CA THR A 66 4.39 18.82 -7.04
C THR A 66 5.49 17.84 -7.43
N LEU A 67 5.75 16.88 -6.56
CA LEU A 67 6.54 15.69 -6.82
C LEU A 67 5.61 14.48 -7.01
N ARG A 68 5.72 13.81 -8.16
CA ARG A 68 4.98 12.59 -8.53
C ARG A 68 5.94 11.46 -8.87
N PHE A 69 5.40 10.26 -9.04
CA PHE A 69 6.17 9.08 -9.40
C PHE A 69 5.46 8.26 -10.48
N ASN A 70 6.20 7.86 -11.50
CA ASN A 70 5.71 6.90 -12.49
C ASN A 70 5.75 5.49 -11.91
N ARG A 71 4.71 4.70 -12.19
CA ARG A 71 4.64 3.30 -11.80
C ARG A 71 5.71 2.49 -12.52
N ASN A 72 6.40 1.61 -11.80
CA ASN A 72 7.19 0.56 -12.43
C ASN A 72 6.31 -0.64 -12.80
N ALA A 73 6.90 -1.67 -13.41
CA ALA A 73 6.17 -2.83 -13.92
C ALA A 73 5.47 -3.68 -12.83
N LEU A 74 5.97 -3.70 -11.59
CA LEU A 74 5.29 -4.31 -10.43
C LEU A 74 4.32 -3.37 -9.71
N ASN A 75 4.29 -2.10 -10.10
CA ASN A 75 3.68 -1.02 -9.36
C ASN A 75 4.06 -1.02 -7.86
N THR A 76 5.35 -1.05 -7.53
CA THR A 76 5.81 -1.06 -6.14
C THR A 76 5.46 0.23 -5.40
N PRO A 77 5.37 0.19 -4.05
CA PRO A 77 5.35 1.40 -3.22
C PRO A 77 6.58 2.28 -3.45
N VAL A 78 6.46 3.56 -3.09
CA VAL A 78 7.56 4.52 -3.09
C VAL A 78 8.31 4.47 -1.76
N TYR A 79 9.61 4.19 -1.80
CA TYR A 79 10.51 4.36 -0.67
C TYR A 79 11.43 5.55 -0.94
N LEU A 80 11.11 6.70 -0.34
CA LEU A 80 11.89 7.92 -0.44
C LEU A 80 12.85 8.00 0.74
N LEU A 81 14.11 7.63 0.53
CA LEU A 81 15.12 7.47 1.58
C LEU A 81 16.15 8.62 1.49
N ALA A 82 16.36 9.35 2.59
CA ALA A 82 17.27 10.50 2.63
C ALA A 82 18.31 10.38 3.77
N GLN A 83 19.57 10.69 3.45
CA GLN A 83 20.64 10.76 4.46
C GLN A 83 20.51 11.98 5.38
N GLY A 84 19.96 13.08 4.86
CA GLY A 84 19.69 14.31 5.58
C GLY A 84 18.22 14.68 5.53
N ASP A 85 17.95 15.97 5.68
CA ASP A 85 16.60 16.48 5.86
C ASP A 85 15.70 16.24 4.63
N VAL A 86 14.42 15.95 4.91
CA VAL A 86 13.34 16.00 3.93
C VAL A 86 12.44 17.19 4.28
N VAL A 87 12.32 18.14 3.36
CA VAL A 87 11.50 19.36 3.53
C VAL A 87 10.42 19.41 2.46
N ILE A 88 9.16 19.46 2.90
CA ILE A 88 7.98 19.49 2.03
C ILE A 88 7.21 20.78 2.30
N ASN A 89 7.35 21.72 1.36
CA ASN A 89 6.58 22.97 1.28
C ASN A 89 5.49 22.90 0.20
N GLY A 90 5.67 22.05 -0.81
CA GLY A 90 4.71 21.77 -1.87
C GLY A 90 3.97 20.45 -1.65
N THR A 91 3.62 19.75 -2.72
CA THR A 91 2.88 18.49 -2.68
C THR A 91 3.76 17.32 -3.10
N VAL A 92 3.71 16.22 -2.34
CA VAL A 92 4.17 14.89 -2.77
C VAL A 92 2.92 14.05 -2.99
N ASP A 93 2.72 13.55 -4.21
CA ASP A 93 1.46 12.95 -4.65
C ASP A 93 1.69 11.54 -5.22
N VAL A 94 1.07 10.55 -4.57
CA VAL A 94 0.99 9.15 -4.99
C VAL A 94 -0.47 8.70 -5.17
N SER A 95 -1.39 9.62 -5.44
CA SER A 95 -2.83 9.31 -5.50
C SER A 95 -3.21 8.43 -6.70
N GLY A 96 -4.24 7.62 -6.49
CA GLY A 96 -4.93 6.90 -7.54
C GLY A 96 -5.77 7.82 -8.41
N GLN A 97 -6.16 7.33 -9.57
CA GLN A 97 -6.85 8.11 -10.60
C GLN A 97 -8.32 7.69 -10.69
N GLN A 98 -9.18 8.66 -10.98
CA GLN A 98 -10.52 8.38 -11.46
C GLN A 98 -10.44 7.56 -12.76
N ALA A 99 -11.33 6.59 -12.94
CA ALA A 99 -11.48 5.90 -14.23
C ALA A 99 -11.59 6.92 -15.37
N PRO A 100 -10.93 6.78 -16.53
CA PRO A 100 -11.17 7.65 -17.67
C PRO A 100 -12.52 7.34 -18.33
N GLY A 101 -13.15 8.35 -18.94
CA GLY A 101 -14.36 8.15 -19.73
C GLY A 101 -14.08 7.59 -21.14
N ASN A 102 -12.88 7.82 -21.67
CA ASN A 102 -12.43 7.32 -22.96
C ASN A 102 -10.90 7.11 -22.97
N PRO A 103 -10.39 5.90 -23.27
CA PRO A 103 -11.15 4.66 -23.39
C PRO A 103 -11.81 4.30 -22.03
N PRO A 104 -12.99 3.67 -22.03
CA PRO A 104 -13.66 3.27 -20.79
C PRO A 104 -12.92 2.09 -20.16
N ILE A 105 -12.03 2.38 -19.21
CA ILE A 105 -11.23 1.42 -18.43
C ILE A 105 -11.33 1.76 -16.93
N GLY A 106 -10.79 0.90 -16.07
CA GLY A 106 -10.63 1.19 -14.65
C GLY A 106 -9.63 2.33 -14.40
N GLY A 107 -9.80 3.04 -13.28
CA GLY A 107 -8.87 4.06 -12.83
C GLY A 107 -7.53 3.45 -12.44
N ALA A 108 -6.43 4.07 -12.88
CA ALA A 108 -5.11 3.61 -12.50
C ALA A 108 -4.89 3.81 -10.99
N GLY A 109 -4.43 2.78 -10.29
CA GLY A 109 -3.91 2.93 -8.93
C GLY A 109 -2.67 3.81 -8.92
N GLY A 110 -2.43 4.49 -7.80
CA GLY A 110 -1.19 5.21 -7.57
C GLY A 110 0.00 4.25 -7.43
N PRO A 111 1.24 4.76 -7.34
CA PRO A 111 2.42 3.95 -7.02
C PRO A 111 2.21 3.07 -5.78
N GLY A 112 2.27 1.75 -5.90
CA GLY A 112 1.97 0.82 -4.78
C GLY A 112 0.49 0.52 -4.53
N GLY A 113 -0.43 1.23 -5.19
CA GLY A 113 -1.87 0.99 -5.14
C GLY A 113 -2.36 0.05 -6.24
N PHE A 114 -3.65 -0.28 -6.23
CA PHE A 114 -4.24 -1.20 -7.21
C PHE A 114 -5.24 -0.51 -8.14
N ASP A 115 -5.35 -1.03 -9.36
CA ASP A 115 -6.24 -0.50 -10.39
C ASP A 115 -7.72 -0.76 -10.06
N GLY A 116 -8.59 0.10 -10.58
CA GLY A 116 -10.04 -0.12 -10.57
C GLY A 116 -10.49 -1.15 -11.62
N GLY A 117 -11.70 -1.68 -11.44
CA GLY A 117 -12.30 -2.66 -12.32
C GLY A 117 -12.75 -2.05 -13.64
N LYS A 118 -12.71 -2.85 -14.71
CA LYS A 118 -13.13 -2.42 -16.04
C LYS A 118 -14.66 -2.29 -16.13
N PRO A 119 -15.18 -1.35 -16.93
CA PRO A 119 -16.62 -1.23 -17.16
C PRO A 119 -17.19 -2.44 -17.90
N GLY A 120 -18.49 -2.67 -17.74
CA GLY A 120 -19.21 -3.62 -18.58
C GLY A 120 -19.44 -3.06 -19.99
N PHE A 121 -19.63 -3.96 -20.96
CA PHE A 121 -19.95 -3.64 -22.35
C PHE A 121 -21.14 -4.48 -22.84
N GLY A 122 -22.33 -4.14 -22.34
CA GLY A 122 -23.54 -4.93 -22.59
C GLY A 122 -23.62 -6.21 -21.74
N PRO A 123 -24.63 -7.06 -21.99
CA PRO A 123 -24.89 -8.24 -21.18
C PRO A 123 -23.84 -9.35 -21.34
N GLU A 124 -23.13 -9.40 -22.47
CA GLU A 124 -22.10 -10.42 -22.75
C GLU A 124 -20.76 -10.14 -22.07
N PHE A 125 -20.49 -8.88 -21.74
CA PHE A 125 -19.24 -8.42 -21.11
C PHE A 125 -19.56 -7.75 -19.77
N PRO A 126 -19.74 -8.53 -18.69
CA PRO A 126 -19.99 -7.97 -17.37
C PRO A 126 -18.81 -7.11 -16.90
N PRO A 127 -19.07 -6.11 -16.03
CA PRO A 127 -18.00 -5.33 -15.43
C PRO A 127 -17.04 -6.21 -14.62
N GLY A 128 -15.80 -5.76 -14.53
CA GLY A 128 -14.77 -6.40 -13.71
C GLY A 128 -14.77 -5.89 -12.27
N ASP A 129 -14.36 -6.75 -11.36
CA ASP A 129 -13.97 -6.34 -10.01
C ASP A 129 -12.74 -5.43 -10.04
N GLY A 130 -12.56 -4.61 -9.00
CA GLY A 130 -11.30 -3.91 -8.79
C GLY A 130 -10.16 -4.87 -8.47
N TYR A 131 -8.94 -4.33 -8.43
CA TYR A 131 -7.75 -5.07 -8.02
C TYR A 131 -7.36 -4.75 -6.56
N GLY A 132 -6.63 -5.68 -5.94
CA GLY A 132 -6.09 -5.54 -4.58
C GLY A 132 -6.87 -6.27 -3.48
N PRO A 133 -6.30 -6.40 -2.27
CA PRO A 133 -6.88 -7.20 -1.18
C PRO A 133 -8.25 -6.73 -0.70
N GLY A 134 -8.50 -5.43 -0.81
CA GLY A 134 -9.77 -4.79 -0.47
C GLY A 134 -10.55 -4.37 -1.70
N ALA A 135 -10.39 -5.00 -2.87
CA ALA A 135 -11.06 -4.48 -4.06
C ALA A 135 -12.59 -4.51 -3.96
N GLY A 136 -13.23 -3.49 -4.52
CA GLY A 136 -14.69 -3.47 -4.70
C GLY A 136 -15.12 -4.40 -5.83
N GLY A 137 -16.26 -5.06 -5.68
CA GLY A 137 -16.83 -5.92 -6.71
C GLY A 137 -17.50 -5.09 -7.81
N GLY A 138 -17.44 -5.60 -9.04
CA GLY A 138 -18.21 -5.09 -10.17
C GLY A 138 -19.71 -5.31 -9.93
N GLY A 139 -20.56 -4.48 -10.52
CA GLY A 139 -21.99 -4.58 -10.29
C GLY A 139 -22.83 -3.66 -11.17
N GLU A 140 -24.11 -3.53 -10.83
CA GLU A 140 -25.03 -2.68 -11.56
C GLU A 140 -24.66 -1.20 -11.40
N ARG A 141 -25.09 -0.37 -12.35
CA ARG A 141 -24.97 1.08 -12.22
C ARG A 141 -26.01 1.59 -11.24
N GLY A 142 -25.60 2.30 -10.19
CA GLY A 142 -26.55 2.89 -9.22
C GLY A 142 -25.99 3.08 -7.83
N GLY A 143 -26.88 3.23 -6.85
CA GLY A 143 -26.54 3.39 -5.43
C GLY A 143 -27.29 2.42 -4.52
N HIS A 144 -27.51 1.18 -4.97
CA HIS A 144 -28.27 0.15 -4.24
C HIS A 144 -27.42 -1.11 -4.00
N GLY A 145 -28.02 -2.12 -3.35
CA GLY A 145 -27.32 -3.36 -2.94
C GLY A 145 -26.58 -4.11 -4.04
N ALA A 146 -27.12 -4.09 -5.26
CA ALA A 146 -26.51 -4.72 -6.44
C ALA A 146 -25.50 -3.82 -7.18
N SER A 147 -25.30 -2.57 -6.75
CA SER A 147 -24.43 -1.64 -7.46
C SER A 147 -22.95 -1.95 -7.23
N ALA A 148 -22.10 -1.57 -8.19
CA ALA A 148 -20.64 -1.70 -8.07
C ALA A 148 -20.10 -1.07 -6.78
N GLY A 149 -19.16 -1.76 -6.12
CA GLY A 149 -18.64 -1.36 -4.81
C GLY A 149 -17.33 -0.59 -4.87
N GLY A 150 -17.08 0.26 -3.87
CA GLY A 150 -15.80 0.92 -3.68
C GLY A 150 -14.73 0.02 -3.05
N GLY A 151 -13.47 0.34 -3.29
CA GLY A 151 -12.32 -0.33 -2.68
C GLY A 151 -12.19 0.01 -1.19
N GLY A 152 -11.78 -0.97 -0.38
CA GLY A 152 -11.44 -0.81 1.04
C GLY A 152 -9.93 -0.80 1.26
N TYR A 153 -9.48 -0.25 2.40
CA TYR A 153 -8.11 -0.40 2.91
C TYR A 153 -8.09 -0.30 4.45
N GLY A 154 -7.86 0.89 5.03
CA GLY A 154 -7.89 1.08 6.49
C GLY A 154 -9.28 0.85 7.10
N ARG A 155 -10.31 1.00 6.27
CA ARG A 155 -11.71 0.63 6.52
C ARG A 155 -12.33 0.03 5.25
N PRO A 156 -13.50 -0.62 5.32
CA PRO A 156 -14.22 -1.06 4.14
C PRO A 156 -14.52 0.09 3.16
N GLY A 157 -14.79 -0.25 1.90
CA GLY A 157 -15.28 0.70 0.90
C GLY A 157 -16.49 1.48 1.40
N GLY A 158 -16.56 2.77 1.05
CA GLY A 158 -17.69 3.64 1.35
C GLY A 158 -18.79 3.57 0.30
N GLY A 159 -19.72 4.52 0.38
CA GLY A 159 -20.63 4.88 -0.71
C GLY A 159 -21.76 3.89 -0.99
N ALA A 160 -22.98 4.30 -0.63
CA ALA A 160 -24.24 3.62 -0.94
C ALA A 160 -24.45 2.23 -0.29
N ASP A 161 -25.64 1.66 -0.52
CA ASP A 161 -26.10 0.40 0.05
C ASP A 161 -25.45 -0.84 -0.59
N SER A 162 -24.42 -0.68 -1.45
CA SER A 162 -23.79 -1.77 -2.19
C SER A 162 -23.33 -2.90 -1.26
N ASN A 163 -23.62 -4.14 -1.67
CA ASN A 163 -23.15 -5.36 -1.02
C ASN A 163 -21.76 -5.79 -1.52
N PHE A 164 -21.21 -5.10 -2.53
CA PHE A 164 -19.95 -5.45 -3.18
C PHE A 164 -18.78 -4.58 -2.71
N LYS A 165 -18.89 -3.97 -1.52
CA LYS A 165 -17.83 -3.12 -0.94
C LYS A 165 -16.60 -3.94 -0.57
N GLY A 166 -15.45 -3.38 -0.89
CA GLY A 166 -14.16 -3.94 -0.51
C GLY A 166 -13.97 -4.01 1.02
N LYS A 167 -13.35 -5.08 1.51
CA LYS A 167 -13.03 -5.25 2.94
C LYS A 167 -11.80 -4.41 3.32
N ALA A 168 -11.67 -4.12 4.62
CA ALA A 168 -10.46 -3.52 5.16
C ALA A 168 -9.30 -4.54 5.18
N TYR A 169 -8.07 -4.05 5.01
CA TYR A 169 -6.83 -4.81 5.14
C TYR A 169 -5.68 -3.90 5.60
N GLY A 170 -4.47 -4.47 5.61
CA GLY A 170 -3.24 -3.76 5.95
C GLY A 170 -3.05 -3.57 7.45
N SER A 171 -1.79 -3.47 7.84
CA SER A 171 -1.39 -3.28 9.24
C SER A 171 -1.35 -1.80 9.61
N PRO A 172 -1.79 -1.40 10.82
CA PRO A 172 -1.53 -0.05 11.35
C PRO A 172 -0.03 0.32 11.42
N LEU A 173 0.87 -0.69 11.40
CA LEU A 173 2.32 -0.47 11.34
C LEU A 173 2.81 -0.09 9.93
N LEU A 174 2.01 -0.33 8.89
CA LEU A 174 2.41 -0.18 7.49
C LEU A 174 3.69 -0.97 7.14
N ILE A 175 3.76 -2.20 7.65
CA ILE A 175 4.82 -3.17 7.38
C ILE A 175 4.16 -4.53 7.06
N PRO A 176 4.31 -5.06 5.84
CA PRO A 176 4.89 -4.39 4.68
C PRO A 176 4.05 -3.17 4.26
N LEU A 177 4.67 -2.24 3.54
CA LEU A 177 4.00 -1.09 2.97
C LEU A 177 3.17 -1.54 1.74
N MET A 178 1.87 -1.25 1.72
CA MET A 178 0.97 -1.56 0.60
C MET A 178 0.00 -0.41 0.38
N GLY A 179 -0.33 -0.10 -0.88
CA GLY A 179 -1.32 0.93 -1.22
C GLY A 179 -2.75 0.44 -1.12
N GLY A 180 -3.67 1.31 -1.51
CA GLY A 180 -5.11 1.11 -1.51
C GLY A 180 -5.60 0.27 -2.68
N SER A 181 -6.80 -0.30 -2.53
CA SER A 181 -7.46 -1.13 -3.54
C SER A 181 -8.39 -0.33 -4.45
N GLY A 182 -8.59 -0.81 -5.68
CA GLY A 182 -9.51 -0.19 -6.63
C GLY A 182 -10.97 -0.56 -6.37
N GLY A 183 -11.90 0.29 -6.83
CA GLY A 183 -13.33 -0.02 -6.87
C GLY A 183 -13.69 -0.88 -8.09
N GLY A 184 -14.89 -1.49 -8.08
CA GLY A 184 -15.38 -2.32 -9.19
C GLY A 184 -15.97 -1.50 -10.33
N GLY A 185 -16.00 -2.05 -11.55
CA GLY A 185 -16.69 -1.42 -12.68
C GLY A 185 -18.22 -1.54 -12.58
N ASP A 186 -18.95 -0.70 -13.30
CA ASP A 186 -20.40 -0.80 -13.43
C ASP A 186 -20.87 -1.30 -14.81
N THR A 187 -22.09 -1.84 -14.85
CA THR A 187 -22.77 -2.25 -16.08
C THR A 187 -23.10 -1.05 -16.98
N GLY A 188 -23.07 -1.26 -18.30
CA GLY A 188 -23.54 -0.28 -19.28
C GLY A 188 -23.06 -0.61 -20.69
N THR A 189 -23.24 0.32 -21.63
CA THR A 189 -22.75 0.18 -23.02
C THR A 189 -22.10 1.50 -23.50
N PRO A 190 -20.87 1.83 -23.04
CA PRO A 190 -20.12 1.17 -21.97
C PRO A 190 -20.61 1.58 -20.57
N GLY A 191 -20.26 0.76 -19.58
CA GLY A 191 -20.29 1.13 -18.17
C GLY A 191 -19.25 2.18 -17.81
N SER A 192 -19.10 2.44 -16.51
CA SER A 192 -18.01 3.22 -15.92
C SER A 192 -17.03 2.30 -15.20
N GLY A 193 -15.72 2.52 -15.36
CA GLY A 193 -14.72 1.82 -14.56
C GLY A 193 -14.74 2.28 -13.10
N GLY A 194 -14.23 1.45 -12.20
CA GLY A 194 -14.02 1.82 -10.81
C GLY A 194 -12.81 2.74 -10.62
N GLY A 195 -12.78 3.52 -9.54
CA GLY A 195 -11.62 4.37 -9.22
C GLY A 195 -10.40 3.55 -8.80
N GLY A 196 -9.19 4.01 -9.14
CA GLY A 196 -7.94 3.36 -8.73
C GLY A 196 -7.60 3.66 -7.26
N GLY A 197 -7.03 2.69 -6.55
CA GLY A 197 -6.61 2.86 -5.16
C GLY A 197 -5.43 3.83 -5.01
N GLY A 198 -5.40 4.56 -3.90
CA GLY A 198 -4.30 5.45 -3.54
C GLY A 198 -2.98 4.70 -3.40
N GLY A 199 -1.88 5.33 -3.77
CA GLY A 199 -0.55 4.73 -3.68
C GLY A 199 -0.04 4.57 -2.25
N ALA A 200 1.16 4.03 -2.12
CA ALA A 200 1.85 3.91 -0.85
C ALA A 200 3.22 4.55 -0.91
N ILE A 201 3.53 5.33 0.12
CA ILE A 201 4.83 6.00 0.26
C ILE A 201 5.36 5.87 1.69
N LEU A 202 6.63 5.50 1.78
CA LEU A 202 7.46 5.72 2.95
C LEU A 202 8.42 6.87 2.66
N VAL A 203 8.42 7.86 3.55
CA VAL A 203 9.42 8.92 3.58
C VAL A 203 10.28 8.70 4.81
N ALA A 204 11.57 8.49 4.61
CA ALA A 204 12.52 8.28 5.70
C ALA A 204 13.73 9.20 5.61
N SER A 205 14.20 9.65 6.77
CA SER A 205 15.36 10.53 6.91
C SER A 205 16.18 10.14 8.14
N ASN A 206 17.51 10.13 8.01
CA ASN A 206 18.40 9.91 9.15
C ASN A 206 18.41 11.10 10.14
N THR A 207 17.80 12.25 9.78
CA THR A 207 17.79 13.46 10.60
C THR A 207 16.36 13.88 10.95
N ARG A 208 15.59 14.40 9.99
CA ARG A 208 14.23 14.88 10.20
C ARG A 208 13.40 14.98 8.92
N ILE A 209 12.09 14.96 9.10
CA ILE A 209 11.09 15.25 8.07
C ILE A 209 10.30 16.48 8.52
N ILE A 210 10.22 17.49 7.66
CA ILE A 210 9.45 18.72 7.87
C ILE A 210 8.36 18.81 6.82
N VAL A 211 7.10 18.86 7.24
CA VAL A 211 5.97 19.17 6.36
C VAL A 211 5.38 20.50 6.80
N ASN A 212 5.79 21.58 6.13
CA ASN A 212 5.40 22.94 6.49
C ASN A 212 3.91 23.19 6.22
N SER A 213 3.35 24.32 6.68
CA SER A 213 1.91 24.61 6.60
C SER A 213 1.31 24.54 5.18
N GLY A 214 2.09 24.84 4.14
CA GLY A 214 1.70 24.65 2.72
C GLY A 214 1.99 23.26 2.15
N GLY A 215 2.75 22.45 2.90
CA GLY A 215 3.21 21.13 2.52
C GLY A 215 2.12 20.07 2.59
N ARG A 216 2.10 19.15 1.61
CA ARG A 216 1.12 18.07 1.52
C ARG A 216 1.78 16.76 1.11
N LEU A 217 1.38 15.68 1.78
CA LEU A 217 1.63 14.30 1.34
C LEU A 217 0.28 13.66 1.05
N VAL A 218 0.06 13.23 -0.19
CA VAL A 218 -1.26 12.82 -0.68
C VAL A 218 -1.19 11.43 -1.29
N ALA A 219 -2.02 10.53 -0.78
CA ALA A 219 -2.19 9.16 -1.23
C ALA A 219 -3.70 8.85 -1.32
N GLU A 220 -4.43 9.68 -2.07
CA GLU A 220 -5.89 9.56 -2.15
C GLU A 220 -6.33 8.49 -3.16
N GLY A 221 -7.50 7.92 -2.92
CA GLY A 221 -8.17 7.07 -3.90
C GLY A 221 -8.75 7.88 -5.07
N GLY A 222 -8.78 7.29 -6.25
CA GLY A 222 -9.49 7.81 -7.40
C GLY A 222 -10.99 7.87 -7.14
N ILE A 223 -11.61 9.01 -7.45
CA ILE A 223 -13.07 9.18 -7.34
C ILE A 223 -13.82 8.29 -8.34
N TRP A 224 -15.12 8.07 -8.09
CA TRP A 224 -15.99 7.34 -9.02
C TRP A 224 -16.45 8.21 -10.19
N ARG A 225 -17.10 7.59 -11.18
CA ARG A 225 -17.86 8.29 -12.23
C ARG A 225 -19.33 7.87 -12.18
N GLY A 226 -20.21 8.81 -12.48
CA GLY A 226 -21.64 8.56 -12.51
C GLY A 226 -22.22 8.33 -11.11
N SER A 227 -23.15 7.40 -11.00
CA SER A 227 -23.94 7.15 -9.79
C SER A 227 -23.40 6.01 -8.93
N SER A 228 -22.55 5.15 -9.49
CA SER A 228 -21.92 4.02 -8.82
C SER A 228 -20.84 4.55 -7.93
N HIS A 229 -20.99 4.51 -6.61
CA HIS A 229 -20.02 5.06 -5.65
C HIS A 229 -18.76 4.17 -5.52
N ASN A 230 -18.27 3.68 -6.65
CA ASN A 230 -17.24 2.65 -6.82
C ASN A 230 -15.81 3.25 -6.87
N ALA A 231 -15.52 4.17 -5.95
CA ALA A 231 -14.20 4.79 -5.87
C ALA A 231 -13.12 3.83 -5.37
N GLY A 232 -11.87 4.17 -5.64
CA GLY A 232 -10.71 3.51 -5.03
C GLY A 232 -10.53 3.93 -3.58
N SER A 233 -9.96 3.05 -2.76
CA SER A 233 -9.63 3.37 -1.37
C SER A 233 -8.45 4.35 -1.30
N GLY A 234 -8.29 5.01 -0.16
CA GLY A 234 -7.07 5.72 0.18
C GLY A 234 -5.87 4.79 0.30
N GLY A 235 -4.68 5.36 0.24
CA GLY A 235 -3.41 4.67 0.24
C GLY A 235 -2.70 4.63 1.60
N ALA A 236 -1.38 4.52 1.58
CA ALA A 236 -0.56 4.43 2.79
C ALA A 236 0.51 5.52 2.82
N VAL A 237 0.64 6.21 3.95
CA VAL A 237 1.77 7.14 4.18
C VAL A 237 2.49 6.78 5.46
N ARG A 238 3.77 6.43 5.37
CA ARG A 238 4.64 6.17 6.52
C ARG A 238 5.77 7.20 6.59
N LEU A 239 5.84 7.95 7.69
CA LEU A 239 6.93 8.89 7.97
C LEU A 239 7.85 8.30 9.04
N LEU A 240 9.15 8.25 8.77
CA LEU A 240 10.13 7.56 9.60
C LEU A 240 11.41 8.39 9.74
N ALA A 241 11.58 9.08 10.86
CA ALA A 241 12.79 9.87 11.13
C ALA A 241 12.95 10.14 12.63
N PRO A 242 14.15 10.46 13.14
CA PRO A 242 14.34 10.84 14.54
C PRO A 242 13.38 11.93 15.00
N ARG A 243 13.03 12.86 14.11
CA ARG A 243 12.06 13.93 14.33
C ARG A 243 11.17 14.15 13.12
N VAL A 244 9.87 14.22 13.34
CA VAL A 244 8.88 14.61 12.32
C VAL A 244 8.13 15.82 12.83
N GLU A 245 8.11 16.89 12.03
CA GLU A 245 7.60 18.18 12.45
C GLU A 245 6.82 18.91 11.36
N GLY A 246 6.08 19.95 11.78
CA GLY A 246 5.43 20.91 10.89
C GLY A 246 3.92 20.99 11.12
N GLN A 247 3.24 21.67 10.20
CA GLN A 247 1.81 21.99 10.26
C GLN A 247 1.08 21.68 8.95
N GLY A 248 1.74 20.99 8.02
CA GLY A 248 1.15 20.59 6.75
C GLY A 248 0.19 19.41 6.88
N THR A 249 -0.31 18.95 5.74
CA THR A 249 -1.34 17.89 5.68
C THR A 249 -0.73 16.58 5.21
N VAL A 250 -1.12 15.48 5.86
CA VAL A 250 -0.90 14.12 5.37
C VAL A 250 -2.27 13.48 5.13
N ARG A 251 -2.56 13.17 3.86
CA ARG A 251 -3.87 12.73 3.41
C ARG A 251 -3.82 11.39 2.71
N ALA A 252 -4.59 10.44 3.22
CA ALA A 252 -4.77 9.09 2.68
C ALA A 252 -6.28 8.75 2.63
N SER A 253 -7.12 9.69 2.18
CA SER A 253 -8.57 9.50 2.10
C SER A 253 -8.97 8.62 0.91
N GLY A 254 -10.11 7.95 1.02
CA GLY A 254 -10.79 7.30 -0.11
C GLY A 254 -11.19 8.31 -1.18
N GLY A 255 -11.44 7.81 -2.39
CA GLY A 255 -12.01 8.64 -3.46
C GLY A 255 -13.42 9.10 -3.08
N GLY A 256 -13.56 10.36 -2.70
CA GLY A 256 -14.82 10.93 -2.21
C GLY A 256 -15.43 10.10 -1.07
N SER A 257 -16.75 9.91 -1.06
CA SER A 257 -17.44 9.07 -0.07
C SER A 257 -17.51 7.57 -0.44
N GLY A 258 -16.99 7.16 -1.60
CA GLY A 258 -17.09 5.79 -2.12
C GLY A 258 -15.90 4.90 -1.78
N GLY A 259 -14.71 5.48 -1.66
CA GLY A 259 -13.51 4.74 -1.23
C GLY A 259 -13.44 4.60 0.29
N GLY A 260 -12.93 3.46 0.77
CA GLY A 260 -12.50 3.35 2.16
C GLY A 260 -11.24 4.18 2.40
N ASP A 261 -11.13 4.86 3.54
CA ASP A 261 -9.89 5.60 3.85
C ASP A 261 -8.71 4.66 4.09
N GLY A 262 -7.52 5.18 3.83
CA GLY A 262 -6.26 4.51 4.02
C GLY A 262 -5.65 4.70 5.40
N ARG A 263 -4.33 4.51 5.50
CA ARG A 263 -3.61 4.46 6.77
C ARG A 263 -2.42 5.41 6.77
N ILE A 264 -2.18 6.03 7.91
CA ILE A 264 -1.01 6.90 8.12
C ILE A 264 -0.23 6.40 9.34
N ARG A 265 1.09 6.32 9.21
CA ARG A 265 2.00 5.96 10.30
C ARG A 265 3.08 7.01 10.45
N VAL A 266 3.38 7.40 11.67
CA VAL A 266 4.57 8.21 12.00
C VAL A 266 5.40 7.49 13.06
N ASP A 267 6.67 7.23 12.75
CA ASP A 267 7.65 6.68 13.68
C ASP A 267 8.76 7.73 13.89
N CYS A 268 8.85 8.24 15.12
CA CYS A 268 9.86 9.23 15.51
C CYS A 268 10.16 9.20 17.02
N PHE A 269 11.35 9.66 17.41
CA PHE A 269 11.72 9.80 18.82
C PHE A 269 11.11 11.07 19.40
N ASP A 270 11.36 12.22 18.77
CA ASP A 270 10.84 13.53 19.18
C ASP A 270 9.49 13.83 18.51
N LYS A 271 8.45 13.94 19.34
CA LYS A 271 7.07 14.23 18.95
C LYS A 271 6.62 15.64 19.34
N THR A 272 7.47 16.44 19.99
CA THR A 272 7.10 17.75 20.57
C THR A 272 6.58 18.75 19.52
N SER A 273 7.00 18.58 18.27
CA SER A 273 6.65 19.44 17.13
C SER A 273 5.85 18.71 16.04
N LEU A 274 5.36 17.50 16.34
CA LEU A 274 4.48 16.75 15.44
C LEU A 274 3.08 17.37 15.48
N ARG A 275 2.84 18.38 14.63
CA ARG A 275 1.57 19.14 14.56
C ARG A 275 0.92 19.08 13.18
N LEU A 276 1.15 17.97 12.48
CA LEU A 276 0.57 17.72 11.15
C LEU A 276 -0.95 17.52 11.25
N ASP A 277 -1.65 17.96 10.21
CA ASP A 277 -3.05 17.62 10.00
C ASP A 277 -3.15 16.26 9.30
N PHE A 278 -3.69 15.27 10.01
CA PHE A 278 -3.81 13.90 9.51
C PHE A 278 -5.22 13.60 9.05
N GLN A 279 -5.36 13.12 7.82
CA GLN A 279 -6.63 12.81 7.19
C GLN A 279 -6.55 11.42 6.53
N PRO A 280 -7.16 10.36 7.07
CA PRO A 280 -7.99 10.28 8.28
C PRO A 280 -7.20 10.32 9.61
N ARG A 281 -7.74 11.01 10.62
CA ARG A 281 -7.13 11.04 11.97
C ARG A 281 -7.31 9.74 12.75
N ASP A 282 -8.46 9.07 12.59
CA ASP A 282 -8.83 7.83 13.28
C ASP A 282 -8.05 6.60 12.81
N LEU A 283 -7.49 6.63 11.61
CA LEU A 283 -6.62 5.58 11.05
C LEU A 283 -5.14 6.00 11.00
N THR A 284 -4.79 7.02 11.76
CA THR A 284 -3.41 7.46 11.97
C THR A 284 -2.84 6.86 13.25
N THR A 285 -1.64 6.26 13.16
CA THR A 285 -0.91 5.82 14.35
C THR A 285 0.46 6.48 14.45
N VAL A 286 0.93 6.66 15.68
CA VAL A 286 2.24 7.25 15.98
C VAL A 286 3.00 6.32 16.92
N GLY A 287 4.31 6.15 16.70
CA GLY A 287 5.17 5.40 17.62
C GLY A 287 6.65 5.66 17.35
N ALA A 288 7.48 4.63 17.56
CA ALA A 288 8.94 4.72 17.48
C ALA A 288 9.57 3.42 16.93
N ASN A 289 8.89 2.76 15.97
CA ASN A 289 9.44 1.62 15.26
C ASN A 289 10.43 2.11 14.20
N MET A 290 11.69 2.28 14.62
CA MET A 290 12.73 2.96 13.84
C MET A 290 13.47 2.03 12.87
N PHE A 291 12.74 1.44 11.91
CA PHE A 291 13.30 0.66 10.80
C PHE A 291 12.43 0.76 9.54
N VAL A 292 13.06 0.80 8.36
CA VAL A 292 12.34 0.83 7.07
C VAL A 292 11.65 -0.52 6.84
N GLU A 293 12.43 -1.60 6.92
CA GLU A 293 11.97 -2.99 6.84
C GLU A 293 12.61 -3.82 7.97
N PRO A 294 11.94 -4.89 8.42
CA PRO A 294 12.53 -5.80 9.38
C PRO A 294 13.76 -6.52 8.74
N PRO A 295 14.71 -7.00 9.55
CA PRO A 295 15.91 -7.70 9.04
C PRO A 295 15.59 -8.93 8.18
N VAL A 296 14.45 -9.55 8.42
CA VAL A 296 13.90 -10.65 7.63
C VAL A 296 12.50 -10.24 7.20
N VAL A 297 12.27 -10.20 5.89
CA VAL A 297 10.96 -9.91 5.29
C VAL A 297 10.40 -11.21 4.72
N PRO A 298 9.39 -11.82 5.35
CA PRO A 298 8.75 -13.02 4.80
C PRO A 298 8.20 -12.76 3.40
N ARG A 299 8.33 -13.75 2.51
CA ARG A 299 8.00 -13.61 1.08
C ARG A 299 7.04 -14.69 0.62
N LEU A 300 5.97 -14.27 -0.04
CA LEU A 300 5.03 -15.15 -0.74
C LEU A 300 5.11 -14.86 -2.24
N ASP A 301 5.44 -15.89 -3.02
CA ASP A 301 5.65 -15.79 -4.46
C ASP A 301 4.74 -16.74 -5.23
N ILE A 302 4.34 -16.31 -6.43
CA ILE A 302 3.79 -17.20 -7.45
C ILE A 302 4.97 -17.63 -8.33
N VAL A 303 5.29 -18.93 -8.35
CA VAL A 303 6.45 -19.47 -9.07
C VAL A 303 6.08 -20.27 -10.32
N ASN A 304 4.81 -20.64 -10.46
CA ASN A 304 4.25 -21.19 -11.68
C ASN A 304 2.76 -20.82 -11.76
N ALA A 305 2.26 -20.51 -12.96
CA ALA A 305 0.84 -20.34 -13.22
C ALA A 305 0.47 -20.92 -14.59
N ALA A 306 -0.52 -21.81 -14.61
CA ALA A 306 -1.03 -22.45 -15.83
C ALA A 306 0.08 -23.05 -16.71
N GLY A 307 1.06 -23.72 -16.08
CA GLY A 307 2.19 -24.34 -16.77
C GLY A 307 3.31 -23.38 -17.19
N THR A 308 3.20 -22.08 -16.89
CA THR A 308 4.26 -21.10 -17.13
C THR A 308 5.07 -20.87 -15.86
N ASP A 309 6.38 -21.12 -15.93
CA ASP A 309 7.31 -20.84 -14.82
C ASP A 309 7.53 -19.33 -14.66
N ILE A 310 7.54 -18.88 -13.41
CA ILE A 310 7.69 -17.48 -13.03
C ILE A 310 8.92 -17.36 -12.14
N PRO A 311 10.04 -16.84 -12.66
CA PRO A 311 11.27 -16.70 -11.88
C PRO A 311 11.08 -15.78 -10.67
N LEU A 312 11.76 -16.13 -9.57
CA LEU A 312 11.83 -15.27 -8.39
C LEU A 312 12.45 -13.91 -8.74
N GLY A 313 11.90 -12.86 -8.15
CA GLY A 313 12.33 -11.50 -8.46
C GLY A 313 11.90 -10.98 -9.83
N THR A 314 10.97 -11.66 -10.53
CA THR A 314 10.35 -11.11 -11.74
C THR A 314 9.78 -9.72 -11.46
N GLY A 315 10.01 -8.78 -12.38
CA GLY A 315 9.52 -7.41 -12.30
C GLY A 315 8.11 -7.22 -12.87
N ASN A 316 7.39 -8.30 -13.17
CA ASN A 316 6.09 -8.23 -13.84
C ASN A 316 4.97 -8.86 -13.02
N THR A 317 3.78 -8.26 -13.09
CA THR A 317 2.55 -8.86 -12.56
C THR A 317 2.25 -10.18 -13.28
N VAL A 318 1.77 -11.18 -12.54
CA VAL A 318 1.37 -12.47 -13.14
C VAL A 318 0.04 -12.32 -13.86
N ARG A 319 0.07 -12.48 -15.18
CA ARG A 319 -1.11 -12.40 -16.05
C ARG A 319 -1.13 -13.57 -17.01
N ILE A 320 -2.28 -14.25 -17.09
CA ILE A 320 -2.49 -15.43 -17.93
C ILE A 320 -3.70 -15.18 -18.81
N GLN A 321 -3.58 -15.45 -20.11
CA GLN A 321 -4.71 -15.52 -21.04
C GLN A 321 -4.65 -16.89 -21.72
N LEU A 322 -5.65 -17.72 -21.46
CA LEU A 322 -5.76 -19.02 -22.11
C LEU A 322 -6.30 -18.84 -23.54
N PRO A 323 -5.67 -19.44 -24.56
CA PRO A 323 -6.23 -19.51 -25.91
C PRO A 323 -7.59 -20.23 -25.96
N PHE A 324 -8.33 -20.07 -27.07
CA PHE A 324 -9.53 -20.85 -27.32
C PHE A 324 -9.22 -22.36 -27.38
N GLY A 325 -10.09 -23.17 -26.77
CA GLY A 325 -9.94 -24.63 -26.76
C GLY A 325 -8.92 -25.17 -25.75
N SER A 326 -8.25 -24.30 -24.97
CA SER A 326 -7.41 -24.73 -23.85
C SER A 326 -8.23 -25.40 -22.75
N ASP A 327 -7.61 -26.31 -22.00
CA ASP A 327 -8.18 -26.80 -20.74
C ASP A 327 -8.27 -25.63 -19.75
N THR A 328 -9.43 -25.49 -19.13
CA THR A 328 -9.71 -24.43 -18.16
C THR A 328 -9.22 -24.80 -16.77
N ASN A 329 -9.00 -26.10 -16.50
CA ASN A 329 -8.43 -26.58 -15.26
C ASN A 329 -6.91 -26.46 -15.32
N CYS A 330 -6.38 -25.60 -14.45
CA CYS A 330 -4.96 -25.28 -14.37
C CYS A 330 -4.48 -25.39 -12.92
N THR A 331 -3.20 -25.14 -12.70
CA THR A 331 -2.63 -25.01 -11.36
C THR A 331 -1.86 -23.70 -11.23
N VAL A 332 -1.75 -23.24 -9.99
CA VAL A 332 -0.81 -22.20 -9.56
C VAL A 332 0.06 -22.78 -8.47
N THR A 333 1.37 -22.60 -8.59
CA THR A 333 2.32 -22.99 -7.55
C THR A 333 2.75 -21.76 -6.76
N LEU A 334 2.46 -21.79 -5.46
CA LEU A 334 2.89 -20.80 -4.50
C LEU A 334 4.17 -21.24 -3.82
N ARG A 335 5.03 -20.28 -3.46
CA ARG A 335 6.23 -20.48 -2.66
C ARG A 335 6.23 -19.50 -1.49
N ALA A 336 6.34 -20.00 -0.26
CA ALA A 336 6.52 -19.17 0.92
C ALA A 336 7.94 -19.32 1.46
N GLN A 337 8.49 -18.23 1.98
CA GLN A 337 9.82 -18.19 2.56
C GLN A 337 9.84 -17.28 3.81
N ASP A 338 10.56 -17.72 4.83
CA ASP A 338 10.90 -16.98 6.05
C ASP A 338 9.73 -16.58 6.94
N PHE A 339 8.56 -17.23 6.81
CA PHE A 339 7.41 -16.99 7.71
C PHE A 339 7.56 -17.70 9.06
N ASN A 340 8.24 -18.84 9.10
CA ASN A 340 8.38 -19.70 10.29
C ASN A 340 7.03 -20.04 10.97
N ALA A 341 5.99 -20.24 10.16
CA ALA A 341 4.63 -20.47 10.59
C ALA A 341 3.80 -21.16 9.49
N GLU A 342 2.59 -21.60 9.83
CA GLU A 342 1.56 -21.84 8.82
C GLU A 342 1.08 -20.48 8.29
N VAL A 343 1.10 -20.34 6.96
CA VAL A 343 0.80 -19.10 6.25
C VAL A 343 -0.61 -19.21 5.68
N PRO A 344 -1.60 -18.50 6.24
CA PRO A 344 -2.92 -18.43 5.62
C PRO A 344 -2.82 -17.54 4.37
N VAL A 345 -3.18 -18.10 3.22
CA VAL A 345 -3.06 -17.45 1.91
C VAL A 345 -4.44 -17.26 1.28
N GLN A 346 -4.61 -16.11 0.64
CA GLN A 346 -5.69 -15.84 -0.29
C GLN A 346 -5.10 -15.71 -1.70
N LEU A 347 -5.49 -16.61 -2.60
CA LEU A 347 -5.18 -16.57 -4.02
C LEU A 347 -6.37 -15.98 -4.77
N VAL A 348 -6.13 -14.94 -5.56
CA VAL A 348 -7.17 -14.20 -6.27
C VAL A 348 -6.91 -14.20 -7.77
N LEU A 349 -7.94 -14.58 -8.51
CA LEU A 349 -7.96 -14.62 -9.97
C LEU A 349 -8.93 -13.54 -10.44
N THR A 350 -8.40 -12.40 -10.89
CA THR A 350 -9.22 -11.28 -11.37
C THR A 350 -9.20 -11.24 -12.89
N PRO A 351 -10.29 -11.66 -13.56
CA PRO A 351 -10.42 -11.51 -15.01
C PRO A 351 -10.62 -10.04 -15.38
N ASP A 352 -10.27 -9.68 -16.62
CA ASP A 352 -10.51 -8.34 -17.15
C ASP A 352 -12.00 -8.01 -17.29
N SER A 353 -12.85 -9.02 -17.45
CA SER A 353 -14.31 -8.91 -17.46
C SER A 353 -14.91 -10.04 -16.62
N GLY A 354 -15.85 -9.67 -15.75
CA GLY A 354 -16.51 -10.58 -14.82
C GLY A 354 -15.96 -10.57 -13.39
N PRO A 355 -16.61 -11.33 -12.50
CA PRO A 355 -16.24 -11.38 -11.10
C PRO A 355 -14.91 -12.10 -10.90
N ARG A 356 -14.18 -11.74 -9.84
CA ARG A 356 -12.96 -12.48 -9.44
C ARG A 356 -13.31 -13.78 -8.71
N THR A 357 -12.40 -14.74 -8.80
CA THR A 357 -12.43 -15.95 -7.97
C THR A 357 -11.43 -15.81 -6.82
N ILE A 358 -11.86 -16.17 -5.61
CA ILE A 358 -11.02 -16.16 -4.41
C ILE A 358 -10.89 -17.60 -3.90
N ILE A 359 -9.65 -18.05 -3.69
CA ILE A 359 -9.34 -19.35 -3.13
C ILE A 359 -8.54 -19.13 -1.85
N GLU A 360 -9.08 -19.59 -0.72
CA GLU A 360 -8.40 -19.57 0.57
C GLU A 360 -7.72 -20.90 0.82
N THR A 361 -6.46 -20.85 1.21
CA THR A 361 -5.65 -22.05 1.51
C THR A 361 -4.66 -21.72 2.62
N ASN A 362 -3.93 -22.73 3.09
CA ASN A 362 -2.82 -22.54 4.03
C ASN A 362 -1.57 -23.23 3.48
N LEU A 363 -0.41 -22.59 3.66
CA LEU A 363 0.89 -23.10 3.25
C LEU A 363 1.79 -23.21 4.48
N VAL A 364 2.23 -24.41 4.84
CA VAL A 364 3.07 -24.65 6.01
C VAL A 364 4.52 -24.28 5.68
N ASN A 365 5.04 -23.21 6.29
CA ASN A 365 6.42 -22.74 6.12
C ASN A 365 7.13 -22.62 7.47
N THR A 366 7.34 -23.77 8.12
CA THR A 366 8.11 -23.90 9.36
C THR A 366 9.63 -23.93 9.08
N ALA A 367 10.46 -23.85 10.12
CA ALA A 367 11.92 -23.87 9.99
C ALA A 367 12.46 -25.04 9.13
N ASP A 368 11.87 -26.22 9.25
CA ASP A 368 12.29 -27.42 8.49
C ASP A 368 11.73 -27.45 7.05
N GLN A 369 10.81 -26.54 6.73
CA GLN A 369 10.14 -26.42 5.44
C GLN A 369 10.29 -24.99 4.90
N ASN A 370 11.54 -24.53 4.82
CA ASN A 370 11.87 -23.20 4.33
C ASN A 370 12.91 -23.24 3.19
N PRO A 371 12.55 -22.90 1.95
CA PRO A 371 11.23 -22.47 1.47
C PRO A 371 10.22 -23.64 1.35
N ALA A 372 8.93 -23.33 1.49
CA ALA A 372 7.84 -24.29 1.22
C ALA A 372 7.10 -23.94 -0.07
N THR A 373 6.52 -24.95 -0.72
CA THR A 373 5.70 -24.76 -1.93
C THR A 373 4.35 -25.47 -1.80
N LEU A 374 3.34 -24.92 -2.48
CA LEU A 374 1.98 -25.47 -2.54
C LEU A 374 1.43 -25.34 -3.96
N VAL A 375 0.92 -26.44 -4.52
CA VAL A 375 0.19 -26.43 -5.79
C VAL A 375 -1.30 -26.28 -5.51
N VAL A 376 -1.91 -25.25 -6.06
CA VAL A 376 -3.34 -24.92 -5.90
C VAL A 376 -4.05 -25.17 -7.23
N PRO A 377 -5.08 -26.04 -7.28
CA PRO A 377 -5.90 -26.18 -8.47
C PRO A 377 -6.74 -24.93 -8.68
N ILE A 378 -6.83 -24.47 -9.92
CA ILE A 378 -7.58 -23.28 -10.32
C ILE A 378 -8.36 -23.54 -11.61
N THR A 379 -9.39 -22.73 -11.84
CA THR A 379 -10.11 -22.67 -13.12
C THR A 379 -9.94 -21.28 -13.73
N LEU A 380 -9.48 -21.21 -14.98
CA LEU A 380 -9.30 -19.96 -15.72
C LEU A 380 -10.25 -19.93 -16.93
N PRO A 381 -10.93 -18.79 -17.18
CA PRO A 381 -11.69 -18.59 -18.41
C PRO A 381 -10.76 -18.57 -19.63
N VAL A 382 -11.27 -19.08 -20.76
CA VAL A 382 -10.59 -18.91 -22.06
C VAL A 382 -10.83 -17.52 -22.63
N ASN A 383 -9.85 -17.00 -23.36
CA ASN A 383 -9.89 -15.72 -24.06
C ASN A 383 -10.26 -14.51 -23.16
N ASN A 384 -9.92 -14.59 -21.88
CA ASN A 384 -10.07 -13.49 -20.93
C ASN A 384 -8.77 -13.38 -20.15
N LEU A 385 -8.16 -12.20 -20.15
CA LEU A 385 -6.90 -11.97 -19.43
C LEU A 385 -7.20 -11.99 -17.93
N VAL A 386 -6.49 -12.84 -17.19
CA VAL A 386 -6.64 -12.98 -15.75
C VAL A 386 -5.35 -12.52 -15.07
N THR A 387 -5.48 -11.56 -14.15
CA THR A 387 -4.41 -11.20 -13.23
C THR A 387 -4.48 -12.10 -12.01
N ILE A 388 -3.36 -12.72 -11.65
CA ILE A 388 -3.25 -13.63 -10.50
C ILE A 388 -2.47 -12.92 -9.41
N GLN A 389 -3.07 -12.85 -8.21
CA GLN A 389 -2.46 -12.22 -7.04
C GLN A 389 -2.56 -13.16 -5.84
N ALA A 390 -1.59 -13.11 -4.94
CA ALA A 390 -1.64 -13.83 -3.68
C ALA A 390 -1.18 -12.93 -2.54
N TRP A 391 -1.83 -13.04 -1.39
CA TRP A 391 -1.42 -12.35 -0.16
C TRP A 391 -1.76 -13.19 1.06
N THR A 392 -1.07 -12.89 2.15
CA THR A 392 -1.38 -13.46 3.46
C THR A 392 -2.61 -12.76 4.05
N ARG A 393 -3.47 -13.51 4.75
CA ARG A 393 -4.74 -13.00 5.30
C ARG A 393 -4.75 -12.91 6.82
#